data_AF-A0A2E9VKR0-F1
#
_entry.id   AF-A0A2E9VKR0-F1
#
_cell.length_a   1.000
_cell.length_b   1.000
_cell.length_c   1.000
_cell.angle_alpha   90.00
_cell.angle_beta   90.00
_cell.angle_gamma   90.00
#
_symmetry.space_group_name_H-M   'P 1'
#
loop_
_entity.id
_entity.type
_entity.pdbx_description
1 polymer ?
#
loop_
_entity_poly.entity_id
_entity_poly.type
_entity_poly.pdbx_seq_one_letter_code
_entity_poly.pdbx_strand_id
1 'polypeptide(L)' 'MIKWVDSLQNDLSGQGVHLDGKVLMRSFDKAAGKGAFNVVTAWAGDLHLYLGSYRSRKARMSRPRCRN' A
#
# COMPACT_ATOMS: atom_id res chain seq x y z
N MET A 1 24.38 -6.65 -6.99
CA MET A 1 23.33 -5.67 -6.62
C MET A 1 23.63 -4.37 -7.39
N ILE A 2 22.61 -3.58 -7.74
CA ILE A 2 22.81 -2.39 -8.56
C ILE A 2 23.28 -1.25 -7.64
N LYS A 3 24.46 -0.66 -7.89
CA LYS A 3 25.15 0.29 -6.98
C LYS A 3 24.28 1.43 -6.43
N TRP A 4 23.30 1.91 -7.21
CA TRP A 4 22.42 2.98 -6.76
C TRP A 4 21.46 2.53 -5.64
N VAL A 5 21.09 1.24 -5.59
CA VAL A 5 20.22 0.68 -4.55
C VAL A 5 20.96 0.66 -3.20
N ASP A 6 22.24 0.31 -3.21
CA ASP A 6 23.06 0.31 -1.99
C ASP A 6 23.24 1.74 -1.44
N SER A 7 23.45 2.73 -2.32
CA SER A 7 23.50 4.14 -1.92
C SER A 7 22.16 4.59 -1.32
N LEU A 8 21.05 4.28 -2.00
CA LEU A 8 19.72 4.64 -1.53
C LEU A 8 19.40 4.02 -0.17
N GLN A 9 19.85 2.78 0.08
CA GLN A 9 19.68 2.11 1.38
C GLN A 9 20.47 2.83 2.49
N ASN A 10 21.70 3.26 2.22
CA ASN A 10 22.49 4.04 3.18
C ASN A 10 21.81 5.38 3.49
N ASP A 11 21.30 6.06 2.46
CA ASP A 11 20.59 7.33 2.63
C ASP A 11 19.29 7.14 3.42
N LEU A 12 18.55 6.05 3.19
CA LEU A 12 17.33 5.71 3.95
C LEU A 12 17.59 5.23 5.38
N SER A 13 18.84 4.89 5.73
CA SER A 13 19.16 4.34 7.05
C SER A 13 18.87 5.35 8.15
N GLY A 14 18.03 4.94 9.12
CA GLY A 14 17.59 5.82 10.22
C GLY A 14 16.50 6.82 9.84
N GLN A 15 16.06 6.86 8.58
CA GLN A 15 14.98 7.72 8.12
C GLN A 15 13.64 6.98 8.08
N GLY A 16 12.56 7.70 8.35
CA GLY A 16 11.20 7.15 8.29
C GLY A 16 10.69 7.05 6.85
N VAL A 17 10.16 5.88 6.47
CA VAL A 17 9.36 5.73 5.24
C VAL A 17 7.89 5.78 5.60
N HIS A 18 7.19 6.78 5.08
CA HIS A 18 5.75 6.89 5.23
C HIS A 18 5.06 5.87 4.34
N LEU A 19 4.26 4.99 4.96
CA LEU A 19 3.41 4.03 4.28
C LEU A 19 1.97 4.50 4.40
N ASP A 20 1.38 4.90 3.27
CA ASP A 20 -0.04 5.26 3.19
C ASP A 20 -0.82 4.16 2.46
N GLY A 21 -1.96 3.76 3.04
CA GLY A 21 -2.82 2.71 2.52
C GLY A 21 -4.14 3.28 2.03
N LYS A 22 -4.33 3.35 0.71
CA LYS A 22 -5.60 3.78 0.12
C LYS A 22 -6.41 2.59 -0.36
N VAL A 23 -7.62 2.46 0.19
CA VAL A 23 -8.61 1.50 -0.31
C VAL A 23 -9.46 2.17 -1.37
N LEU A 24 -9.21 1.85 -2.64
CA LEU A 24 -10.08 2.24 -3.74
C LEU A 24 -11.34 1.37 -3.68
N MET A 25 -12.37 1.92 -3.07
CA MET A 25 -13.72 1.39 -3.11
C MET A 25 -14.38 1.92 -4.38
N ARG A 26 -14.46 1.10 -5.43
CA ARG A 26 -15.24 1.45 -6.63
C ARG A 26 -16.73 1.32 -6.32
N SER A 27 -17.58 2.03 -7.07
CA SER A 27 -19.04 2.00 -6.97
C SER A 27 -19.58 0.57 -6.87
N PHE A 28 -20.74 0.44 -6.21
CA PHE A 28 -21.45 -0.78 -5.80
C PHE A 28 -21.86 -1.75 -6.93
N ASP A 29 -21.17 -1.76 -8.07
CA ASP A 29 -21.39 -2.72 -9.13
C ASP A 29 -20.87 -4.10 -8.73
N LYS A 30 -21.74 -4.83 -8.03
CA LYS A 30 -21.55 -6.22 -7.63
C LYS A 30 -21.70 -7.19 -8.82
N ALA A 31 -22.19 -6.74 -9.97
CA ALA A 31 -22.47 -7.62 -11.11
C ALA A 31 -21.18 -8.17 -11.75
N ALA A 32 -20.07 -7.44 -11.65
CA ALA A 32 -18.81 -7.84 -12.27
C ALA A 32 -17.90 -8.75 -11.41
N GLY A 33 -18.28 -9.10 -10.18
CA GLY A 33 -17.49 -9.98 -9.30
C GLY A 33 -16.11 -9.43 -8.87
N LYS A 34 -15.85 -8.12 -9.08
CA LYS A 34 -14.54 -7.49 -8.81
C LYS A 34 -14.52 -6.93 -7.38
N GLY A 35 -13.70 -7.52 -6.50
CA GLY A 35 -13.57 -7.11 -5.11
C GLY A 35 -12.83 -5.77 -4.90
N ALA A 36 -12.90 -5.24 -3.67
CA ALA A 36 -12.24 -4.00 -3.27
C ALA A 36 -10.72 -4.01 -3.54
N PHE A 37 -10.18 -2.89 -3.98
CA PHE A 37 -8.78 -2.72 -4.37
C PHE A 37 -8.03 -1.92 -3.32
N ASN A 38 -6.96 -2.46 -2.76
CA ASN A 38 -6.14 -1.75 -1.78
C ASN A 38 -4.80 -1.44 -2.43
N VAL A 39 -4.40 -0.18 -2.36
CA VAL A 39 -3.07 0.30 -2.77
C VAL A 39 -2.35 0.68 -1.50
N VAL A 40 -1.11 0.24 -1.38
CA VAL A 40 -0.18 0.78 -0.38
C VAL A 40 0.90 1.52 -1.14
N THR A 41 1.12 2.78 -0.78
CA THR A 41 2.14 3.67 -1.32
C THR A 41 3.24 3.89 -0.30
N ALA A 42 4.49 3.86 -0.73
CA ALA A 42 5.66 4.15 0.09
C ALA A 42 6.34 5.45 -0.34
N TRP A 43 6.54 6.35 0.61
CA TRP A 43 7.16 7.66 0.42
C TRP A 43 8.28 7.90 1.43
N ALA A 44 9.49 8.16 0.95
CA ALA A 44 10.61 8.59 1.78
C ALA A 44 10.54 10.10 1.91
N GLY A 45 10.08 10.58 3.09
CA GLY A 45 9.78 11.98 3.36
C GLY A 45 10.95 12.90 3.04
N ASP A 46 12.07 12.62 3.69
CA ASP A 46 13.27 13.44 3.64
C ASP A 46 14.04 13.31 2.31
N LEU A 47 13.90 12.18 1.61
CA LEU A 47 14.45 12.00 0.25
C LEU A 47 13.52 12.56 -0.83
N HIS A 48 12.31 13.02 -0.48
CA HIS A 48 11.26 13.41 -1.43
C HIS A 48 11.04 12.37 -2.54
N LEU A 49 11.16 11.08 -2.20
CA LEU A 49 11.19 9.99 -3.15
C LEU A 49 9.96 9.08 -2.99
N TYR A 50 9.26 8.86 -4.08
CA TYR A 50 8.24 7.82 -4.19
C TYR A 50 8.90 6.48 -4.50
N LEU A 51 8.84 5.55 -3.55
CA LEU A 51 9.48 4.23 -3.69
C LEU A 51 8.60 3.25 -4.47
N GLY A 52 7.28 3.44 -4.45
CA GLY A 52 6.37 2.63 -5.25
C GLY A 52 4.99 2.45 -4.63
N SER A 53 4.11 1.83 -5.42
CA SER A 53 2.82 1.33 -4.96
C SER A 53 2.71 -0.16 -5.22
N TYR A 54 2.11 -0.87 -4.27
CA TYR A 54 1.72 -2.25 -4.50
C TYR A 54 0.23 -2.45 -4.27
N ARG A 55 -0.34 -3.33 -5.09
CA ARG A 55 -1.72 -3.75 -4.97
C ARG A 55 -1.82 -4.86 -3.93
N SER A 56 -2.48 -4.59 -2.82
CA SER A 56 -2.80 -5.60 -1.82
C SER A 56 -4.19 -6.19 -2.09
N ARG A 57 -4.25 -7.52 -2.28
CA ARG A 57 -5.53 -8.25 -2.27
C ARG A 57 -5.94 -8.38 -0.81
N LYS A 58 -7.12 -7.88 -0.44
CA LYS A 58 -7.62 -8.07 0.93
C LYS A 58 -7.74 -9.57 1.20
N ALA A 59 -7.11 -10.05 2.27
CA ALA A 59 -7.56 -11.26 2.94
C ALA A 59 -9.03 -11.04 3.34
N ARG A 60 -9.86 -12.06 3.16
CA ARG A 60 -11.29 -12.04 3.52
C ARG A 60 -11.40 -11.79 5.03
N MET A 61 -11.55 -10.51 5.42
CA MET A 61 -11.86 -10.16 6.79
C MET A 61 -13.30 -10.63 7.05
N SER A 62 -13.46 -11.70 7.82
CA SER A 62 -14.77 -12.12 8.31
C SER A 62 -15.35 -10.97 9.12
N ARG A 63 -16.35 -10.27 8.58
CA ARG A 63 -17.11 -9.28 9.35
C ARG A 63 -17.59 -9.98 10.62
N PRO A 64 -17.37 -9.42 11.83
CA PRO A 64 -18.11 -9.89 12.98
C PRO A 64 -19.59 -9.71 12.65
N ARG A 65 -20.34 -10.80 12.73
CA ARG A 65 -21.79 -10.81 12.53
C ARG A 65 -22.34 -9.91 13.63
N CYS A 66 -22.79 -8.70 13.30
CA CYS A 66 -23.60 -7.91 14.24
C CYS A 66 -24.79 -8.81 14.58
N ARG A 67 -24.82 -9.26 15.83
CA ARG A 67 -25.93 -10.03 16.38
C ARG A 67 -27.05 -9.01 16.57
N ASN A 68 -28.12 -9.17 15.79
CA ASN A 68 -29.38 -8.49 16.05
C ASN A 68 -30.09 -9.20 17.21
#